data_AF-T0ZZD3-F1
#
_entry.id   AF-T0ZZD3-F1
#
_cell.length_a   1.000
_cell.length_b   1.000
_cell.length_c   1.000
_cell.angle_alpha   90.00
_cell.angle_beta   90.00
_cell.angle_gamma   90.00
#
_symmetry.space_group_name_H-M   'P 1'
#
loop_
_entity.id
_entity.type
_entity.pdbx_description
1 polymer ?
#
loop_
_entity_poly.entity_id
_entity_poly.type
_entity_poly.pdbx_seq_one_letter_code
_entity_poly.pdbx_strand_id
1 'polypeptide(L)'
;MEDMSSICRLRTYRSGQIIIQEADSGSELFFLVSGSVKIYTEDFEGREMILTIGYPNDFFGEMAIFTNDIRSASVSALEATIL
;
A
#
# COMPACT_ATOMS: atom_id res chain seq x y z
N MET A 1 -11.73 -14.27 -12.98
CA MET A 1 -11.16 -12.91 -13.03
C MET A 1 -12.21 -11.85 -13.39
N GLU A 2 -13.33 -12.21 -14.03
CA GLU A 2 -14.43 -11.26 -14.34
C GLU A 2 -15.14 -10.67 -13.10
N ASP A 3 -15.20 -11.38 -11.97
CA ASP A 3 -15.95 -10.92 -10.77
C ASP A 3 -15.29 -9.82 -9.93
N MET A 4 -13.95 -9.69 -9.92
CA MET A 4 -13.29 -8.68 -9.06
C MET A 4 -13.49 -7.25 -9.56
N SER A 5 -13.79 -7.05 -10.84
CA SER A 5 -14.00 -5.73 -11.44
C SER A 5 -15.13 -4.92 -10.80
N SER A 6 -16.13 -5.61 -10.21
CA SER A 6 -17.28 -4.95 -9.58
C SER A 6 -17.03 -4.50 -8.14
N ILE A 7 -15.97 -5.00 -7.51
CA ILE A 7 -15.62 -4.71 -6.09
C ILE A 7 -14.27 -3.99 -5.95
N CYS A 8 -13.45 -3.96 -7.00
CA CYS A 8 -12.20 -3.22 -7.06
C CYS A 8 -12.40 -1.83 -7.68
N ARG A 9 -11.60 -0.85 -7.24
CA ARG A 9 -11.53 0.48 -7.84
C ARG A 9 -10.10 0.78 -8.23
N LEU A 10 -9.88 1.05 -9.52
CA LEU A 10 -8.57 1.43 -10.02
C LEU A 10 -8.14 2.78 -9.40
N ARG A 11 -6.93 2.85 -8.87
CA ARG A 11 -6.32 4.07 -8.35
C ARG A 11 -4.94 4.27 -8.94
N THR A 12 -4.62 5.51 -9.27
CA THR A 12 -3.32 5.88 -9.86
C THR A 12 -2.56 6.80 -8.94
N TYR A 13 -1.28 6.53 -8.73
CA TYR A 13 -0.37 7.30 -7.90
C TYR A 13 0.88 7.68 -8.69
N ARG A 14 1.38 8.89 -8.46
CA ARG A 14 2.67 9.38 -8.96
C ARG A 14 3.79 8.93 -8.01
N SER A 15 5.02 8.90 -8.53
CA SER A 15 6.22 8.67 -7.72
C SER A 15 6.24 9.59 -6.49
N GLY A 16 6.55 9.02 -5.33
CA GLY A 16 6.61 9.67 -4.04
C GLY A 16 5.25 9.86 -3.34
N GLN A 17 4.12 9.56 -3.97
CA GLN A 17 2.82 9.69 -3.28
C GLN A 17 2.61 8.58 -2.25
N ILE A 18 2.14 8.98 -1.07
CA ILE A 18 1.74 8.08 0.01
C ILE A 18 0.41 7.42 -0.37
N ILE A 19 0.37 6.10 -0.26
CA ILE A 19 -0.79 5.24 -0.53
C ILE A 19 -1.44 4.82 0.79
N ILE A 20 -0.62 4.44 1.77
CA ILE A 20 -1.01 4.07 3.13
C ILE A 20 -0.08 4.81 4.09
N GLN A 21 -0.64 5.33 5.19
CA GLN A 21 0.13 5.85 6.31
C GLN A 21 0.03 4.85 7.48
N GLU A 22 1.16 4.54 8.12
CA GLU A 22 1.20 3.73 9.34
C GLU A 22 0.32 4.34 10.44
N ALA A 23 -0.32 3.49 11.24
CA ALA A 23 -1.20 3.82 12.35
C ALA A 23 -2.52 4.54 11.99
N ASP A 24 -2.72 4.94 10.73
CA ASP A 24 -4.01 5.43 10.26
C ASP A 24 -5.07 4.32 10.23
N SER A 25 -6.34 4.71 10.30
CA SER A 25 -7.46 3.80 10.11
C SER A 25 -7.72 3.56 8.63
N GLY A 26 -7.87 2.32 8.21
CA GLY A 26 -8.32 1.94 6.88
C GLY A 26 -8.26 0.43 6.67
N SER A 27 -9.23 -0.13 5.98
CA SER A 27 -9.41 -1.59 5.83
C SER A 27 -9.33 -2.08 4.39
N GLU A 28 -8.99 -1.20 3.45
CA GLU A 28 -8.83 -1.57 2.05
C GLU A 28 -7.56 -2.41 1.81
N LEU A 29 -7.71 -3.44 0.97
CA LEU A 29 -6.61 -4.20 0.38
C LEU A 29 -6.25 -3.60 -0.98
N PHE A 30 -4.96 -3.59 -1.32
CA PHE A 30 -4.48 -3.15 -2.63
C PHE A 30 -3.82 -4.31 -3.38
N PHE A 31 -4.00 -4.31 -4.71
CA PHE A 31 -3.32 -5.19 -5.64
C PHE A 31 -2.47 -4.34 -6.57
N LEU A 32 -1.19 -4.63 -6.70
CA LEU A 32 -0.30 -3.81 -7.52
C LEU A 32 -0.40 -4.24 -8.99
N VAL A 33 -1.05 -3.43 -9.82
CA VAL A 33 -1.22 -3.69 -11.26
C VAL A 33 0.02 -3.31 -12.05
N SER A 34 0.63 -2.15 -11.74
CA SER A 34 1.86 -1.70 -12.40
C SER A 34 2.65 -0.74 -11.51
N GLY A 35 3.95 -0.60 -11.79
CA GLY A 35 4.88 0.23 -11.03
C GLY A 35 5.48 -0.52 -9.84
N SER A 36 5.96 0.21 -8.85
CA SER A 36 6.58 -0.34 -7.64
C SER A 36 6.27 0.54 -6.43
N VAL A 37 6.25 -0.07 -5.25
CA VAL A 37 5.97 0.61 -3.98
C VAL A 37 7.00 0.23 -2.93
N LYS A 38 7.36 1.17 -2.04
CA LYS A 38 8.09 0.85 -0.82
C LYS A 38 7.12 0.67 0.34
N ILE A 39 7.30 -0.40 1.10
CA ILE A 39 6.59 -0.64 2.37
C ILE A 39 7.61 -0.40 3.48
N TYR A 40 7.30 0.49 4.41
CA TYR A 40 8.25 0.98 5.40
C TYR A 40 7.56 1.40 6.69
N THR A 41 8.32 1.44 7.77
CA THR A 41 7.93 2.14 9.02
C THR A 41 8.86 3.32 9.27
N GLU A 42 8.45 4.22 10.15
CA GLU A 42 9.27 5.35 10.58
C GLU A 42 9.58 5.23 12.08
N ASP A 43 10.81 5.54 12.47
CA ASP A 43 11.13 5.72 13.89
C ASP A 43 10.67 7.09 14.42
N PHE A 44 10.86 7.34 15.71
CA PHE A 44 10.47 8.60 16.36
C PHE A 44 11.25 9.83 15.84
N GLU A 45 12.34 9.64 15.09
CA GLU A 45 13.11 10.70 14.44
C GLU A 45 12.70 10.87 12.96
N GLY A 46 11.70 10.11 12.48
CA GLY A 46 11.24 10.13 11.09
C GLY A 46 12.16 9.40 10.12
N ARG A 47 13.05 8.53 10.60
CA ARG A 47 13.91 7.73 9.72
C ARG A 47 13.14 6.53 9.22
N GLU A 48 13.07 6.41 7.90
CA GLU A 48 12.39 5.29 7.26
C GLU A 48 13.22 4.00 7.36
N MET A 49 12.59 2.92 7.83
CA MET A 49 13.08 1.56 7.70
C MET A 49 12.26 0.84 6.63
N ILE A 50 12.88 0.56 5.48
CA ILE A 50 12.24 -0.20 4.40
C ILE A 50 12.10 -1.65 4.83
N LEU A 51 10.87 -2.15 4.89
CA LEU A 51 10.56 -3.54 5.19
C LEU A 51 10.67 -4.40 3.93
N THR A 52 10.10 -3.92 2.82
CA THR A 52 10.18 -4.57 1.50
C THR A 52 9.79 -3.62 0.38
N ILE A 53 10.04 -4.03 -0.86
CA ILE A 53 9.55 -3.39 -2.08
C ILE A 53 8.53 -4.31 -2.74
N GLY A 54 7.35 -3.78 -3.06
CA GLY A 54 6.30 -4.48 -3.80
C GLY A 54 6.40 -4.24 -5.30
N TYR A 55 6.09 -5.26 -6.08
CA TYR A 55 6.12 -5.29 -7.54
C TYR A 55 4.78 -5.76 -8.12
N PRO A 56 4.54 -5.61 -9.44
CA PRO A 56 3.28 -6.01 -10.04
C PRO A 56 2.90 -7.47 -9.72
N ASN A 57 1.63 -7.68 -9.42
CA ASN A 57 1.00 -8.90 -8.90
C ASN A 57 1.14 -9.15 -7.39
N ASP A 58 1.80 -8.27 -6.64
CA ASP A 58 1.78 -8.32 -5.17
C ASP A 58 0.48 -7.71 -4.60
N PHE A 59 0.12 -8.14 -3.39
CA PHE A 59 -0.94 -7.54 -2.59
C PHE A 59 -0.35 -6.95 -1.32
N PHE A 60 -0.94 -5.86 -0.82
CA PHE A 60 -0.53 -5.24 0.45
C PHE A 60 -1.69 -4.51 1.13
N GLY A 61 -1.53 -4.25 2.43
CA GLY A 61 -2.54 -3.58 3.26
C GLY A 61 -3.58 -4.51 3.87
N GLU A 62 -3.44 -5.83 3.65
CA GLU A 62 -4.26 -6.90 4.20
C GLU A 62 -4.22 -6.95 5.73
N MET A 63 -3.13 -6.49 6.34
CA MET A 63 -2.95 -6.63 7.78
C MET A 63 -3.98 -5.86 8.61
N ALA A 64 -4.48 -4.74 8.08
CA ALA A 64 -5.52 -3.94 8.72
C ALA A 64 -6.80 -4.75 9.03
N ILE A 65 -7.11 -5.76 8.21
CA ILE A 65 -8.27 -6.65 8.39
C ILE A 65 -8.16 -7.43 9.70
N PHE A 66 -6.92 -7.71 10.16
CA PHE A 66 -6.65 -8.47 11.38
C PHE A 66 -6.31 -7.58 12.58
N THR A 67 -6.02 -6.29 12.35
CA THR A 67 -5.56 -5.32 13.37
C THR A 67 -6.59 -4.23 13.64
N ASN A 68 -7.88 -4.58 13.62
CA ASN A 68 -8.97 -3.67 13.94
C ASN A 68 -8.93 -2.37 13.10
N ASP A 69 -8.66 -2.54 11.80
CA ASP A 69 -8.54 -1.51 10.78
C ASP A 69 -7.36 -0.54 10.95
N ILE A 70 -6.36 -0.88 11.76
CA ILE A 70 -5.14 -0.06 11.92
C ILE A 70 -4.06 -0.50 10.95
N ARG A 71 -3.52 0.43 10.16
CA ARG A 71 -2.44 0.20 9.21
C ARG A 71 -1.12 -0.12 9.94
N SER A 72 -0.51 -1.25 9.62
CA SER A 72 0.71 -1.74 10.27
C SER A 72 2.02 -1.14 9.74
N ALA A 73 1.98 -0.48 8.59
CA ALA A 73 3.13 0.13 7.94
C ALA A 73 2.66 1.21 6.94
N SER A 74 3.56 2.11 6.59
CA SER A 74 3.38 3.07 5.50
C SER A 74 3.72 2.45 4.16
N VAL A 75 3.07 2.94 3.10
CA VAL A 75 3.33 2.54 1.71
C VAL A 75 3.35 3.77 0.83
N SER A 76 4.37 3.91 -0.01
CA SER A 76 4.42 4.96 -1.03
C SER A 76 4.92 4.45 -2.37
N ALA A 77 4.46 5.09 -3.44
CA ALA A 77 4.84 4.74 -4.80
C ALA A 77 6.30 5.15 -5.08
N LEU A 78 7.10 4.26 -5.64
CA LEU A 78 8.45 4.58 -6.09
C LEU A 78 8.46 5.17 -7.51
N GLU A 79 7.47 4.81 -8.32
CA GLU A 79 7.27 5.32 -9.68
C GLU A 79 5.77 5.56 -9.96
N ALA A 80 5.38 5.75 -11.21
CA ALA A 80 3.97 5.79 -11.57
C ALA A 80 3.32 4.42 -11.31
N THR A 81 2.38 4.38 -10.37
CA THR A 81 1.81 3.14 -9.83
C THR A 81 0.31 3.08 -10.07
N ILE A 82 -0.17 1.90 -10.45
CA ILE A 82 -1.60 1.60 -10.61
C ILE A 82 -1.94 0.47 -9.64
N LEU A 83 -2.98 0.69 -8.84
CA LEU A 83 -3.56 -0.26 -7.89
C LEU A 83 -5.00 -0.58 -8.29
#